data_AF-A0A2E9FCV8-F1
#
_entry.id   AF-A0A2E9FCV8-F1
#
_cell.length_a   1.000
_cell.length_b   1.000
_cell.length_c   1.000
_cell.angle_alpha   90.00
_cell.angle_beta   90.00
_cell.angle_gamma   90.00
#
_symmetry.space_group_name_H-M   'P 1'
#
loop_
_entity.id
_entity.type
_entity.pdbx_description
1 polymer ?
#
loop_
_entity_poly.entity_id
_entity_poly.type
_entity_poly.pdbx_seq_one_letter_code
_entity_poly.pdbx_strand_id
1 'polypeptide(L)'
;EERIQNFVDKVRLEGISRLLLTRDDSPFILTQKAEEQRYSEDTRSRIAKLRKNIENLKDHTPTQPSWAVAIREAEEIMDLPVHLRGSHLAKVDTPTPRGFLRVTDHLVKPPRPPENQSGRLELARWLTDANHPLTARVMVNRIWQWHFGTGLVDTPNNFGTRGSEPNHPILLDYLATRFIELGWSVKTLNREIVLSNTYQLSTEHHAGNAEKDTDNKMLWRMNQRRLEVEPIRDALLALGGNLDLTMGGRVNQYKPGRGDRDRFVFNEGATWFRLKDELYIAPRRSVYLPVIRNALFPMFSVLDYANASAPIDNRSSTVIATQALLMMNSSFVIEQAERFARELLKGDLNSEDRRIETAFIRAYGRPPTRTEIADAKHFLRAMRQQASSQTSENDLVPIDEFAWSKLTHVMVSASEFIYID
;
A
#
# COMPACT_ATOMS: atom_id res chain seq x y z
N GLU A 1 -25.95 -65.90 13.78
CA GLU A 1 -25.99 -65.07 15.01
C GLU A 1 -24.61 -64.89 15.64
N GLU A 2 -23.85 -65.97 15.82
CA GLU A 2 -22.52 -65.95 16.49
C GLU A 2 -21.47 -65.00 15.87
N ARG A 3 -21.46 -64.85 14.54
CA ARG A 3 -20.59 -63.89 13.83
C ARG A 3 -20.98 -62.42 14.06
N ILE A 4 -22.27 -62.15 14.23
CA ILE A 4 -22.78 -60.80 14.49
C ILE A 4 -22.45 -60.41 15.92
N GLN A 5 -22.60 -61.35 16.86
CA GLN A 5 -22.22 -61.14 18.26
C GLN A 5 -20.73 -60.86 18.42
N ASN A 6 -19.86 -61.64 17.75
CA ASN A 6 -18.41 -61.38 17.74
C ASN A 6 -18.03 -60.04 17.11
N PHE A 7 -18.74 -59.58 16.08
CA PHE A 7 -18.51 -58.26 15.48
C PHE A 7 -18.95 -57.14 16.43
N VAL A 8 -20.10 -57.27 17.08
CA VAL A 8 -20.60 -56.32 18.08
C VAL A 8 -19.65 -56.23 19.27
N ASP A 9 -19.17 -57.35 19.79
CA ASP A 9 -18.25 -57.38 20.93
C ASP A 9 -16.87 -56.79 20.57
N LYS A 10 -16.39 -57.03 19.35
CA LYS A 10 -15.13 -56.45 18.84
C LYS A 10 -15.23 -54.92 18.67
N VAL A 11 -16.34 -54.42 18.11
CA VAL A 11 -16.61 -52.97 17.97
C VAL A 11 -16.77 -52.30 19.34
N ARG A 12 -17.41 -52.98 20.30
CA ARG A 12 -17.60 -52.49 21.68
C ARG A 12 -16.28 -52.40 22.44
N LEU A 13 -15.41 -53.41 22.31
CA LEU A 13 -14.08 -53.41 22.91
C LEU A 13 -13.13 -52.40 22.24
N GLU A 14 -13.19 -52.22 20.92
CA GLU A 14 -12.43 -51.17 20.22
C GLU A 14 -12.91 -49.77 20.60
N GLY A 15 -14.22 -49.57 20.81
CA GLY A 15 -14.80 -48.31 21.29
C GLY A 15 -14.37 -47.95 22.71
N ILE A 16 -14.33 -48.92 23.63
CA ILE A 16 -13.85 -48.74 25.01
C ILE A 16 -12.33 -48.48 25.02
N SER A 17 -11.56 -49.24 24.22
CA SER A 17 -10.13 -49.02 24.02
C SER A 17 -9.85 -47.59 23.52
N ARG A 18 -10.62 -47.10 22.53
CA ARG A 18 -10.53 -45.71 22.07
C ARG A 18 -10.81 -44.71 23.18
N LEU A 19 -11.89 -44.87 23.95
CA LEU A 19 -12.23 -44.00 25.09
C LEU A 19 -11.15 -43.97 26.18
N LEU A 20 -10.42 -45.08 26.37
CA LEU A 20 -9.32 -45.17 27.31
C LEU A 20 -8.01 -44.57 26.78
N LEU A 21 -7.79 -44.62 25.46
CA LEU A 21 -6.56 -44.19 24.78
C LEU A 21 -6.63 -42.76 24.22
N THR A 22 -7.81 -42.17 24.04
CA THR A 22 -7.96 -40.78 23.60
C THR A 22 -7.67 -39.81 24.75
N ARG A 23 -6.83 -38.82 24.46
CA ARG A 23 -6.12 -38.01 25.45
C ARG A 23 -6.97 -37.07 26.31
N ASP A 24 -8.18 -36.76 25.87
CA ASP A 24 -8.95 -35.65 26.42
C ASP A 24 -10.17 -36.09 27.26
N ASP A 25 -10.69 -37.31 27.07
CA ASP A 25 -11.93 -37.80 27.71
C ASP A 25 -11.77 -39.07 28.57
N SER A 26 -10.54 -39.58 28.74
CA SER A 26 -10.29 -40.81 29.50
C SER A 26 -10.21 -40.52 31.01
N PRO A 27 -11.01 -41.20 31.86
CA PRO A 27 -10.97 -41.03 33.32
C PRO A 27 -9.66 -41.55 33.96
N PHE A 28 -8.78 -42.18 33.18
CA PHE A 28 -7.49 -42.72 33.63
C PHE A 28 -6.30 -41.84 33.26
N ILE A 29 -6.52 -40.71 32.57
CA ILE A 29 -5.46 -39.76 32.27
C ILE A 29 -5.21 -38.90 33.50
N LEU A 30 -4.06 -39.14 34.13
CA LEU A 30 -3.58 -38.29 35.20
C LEU A 30 -3.30 -36.92 34.59
N THR A 31 -3.96 -35.90 35.11
CA THR A 31 -3.55 -34.53 34.83
C THR A 31 -2.07 -34.38 35.19
N GLN A 32 -1.34 -33.55 34.44
CA GLN A 32 0.10 -33.34 34.66
C GLN A 32 0.44 -33.05 36.15
N LYS A 33 -0.47 -32.37 36.87
CA LYS A 33 -0.36 -32.11 38.32
C LYS A 33 -0.51 -33.38 39.18
N ALA A 34 -1.42 -34.29 38.83
CA ALA A 34 -1.64 -35.54 39.54
C ALA A 34 -0.51 -36.56 39.29
N GLU A 35 0.08 -36.53 38.10
CA GLU A 35 1.26 -37.34 37.75
C GLU A 35 2.50 -36.85 38.51
N GLU A 36 2.68 -35.52 38.62
CA GLU A 36 3.81 -34.92 39.35
C GLU A 36 3.83 -35.25 40.84
N GLN A 37 2.67 -35.49 41.44
CA GLN A 37 2.53 -35.95 42.83
C GLN A 37 2.97 -37.40 43.07
N ARG A 38 3.35 -38.14 42.02
CA ARG A 38 3.90 -39.49 42.13
C ARG A 38 5.42 -39.54 42.03
N TYR A 39 6.05 -38.47 41.57
CA TYR A 39 7.51 -38.39 41.50
C TYR A 39 8.15 -38.22 42.89
N SER A 40 9.40 -38.67 43.02
CA SER A 40 10.21 -38.44 44.23
C SER A 40 10.41 -36.94 44.48
N GLU A 41 10.67 -36.57 45.73
CA GLU A 41 10.84 -35.17 46.13
C GLU A 41 11.99 -34.48 45.37
N ASP A 42 13.09 -35.19 45.13
CA ASP A 42 14.21 -34.72 44.29
C ASP A 42 13.77 -34.42 42.85
N THR A 43 12.96 -35.30 42.26
CA THR A 43 12.45 -35.13 40.89
C THR A 43 11.49 -33.93 40.81
N ARG A 44 10.62 -33.73 41.81
CA ARG A 44 9.73 -32.55 41.85
C ARG A 44 10.51 -31.25 41.99
N SER A 45 11.55 -31.24 42.83
CA SER A 45 12.46 -30.10 42.98
C SER A 45 13.17 -29.78 41.66
N ARG A 46 13.62 -30.80 40.92
CA ARG A 46 14.23 -30.64 39.60
C ARG A 46 13.25 -30.10 38.55
N ILE A 47 12.01 -30.59 38.53
CA ILE A 47 10.95 -30.08 37.63
C ILE A 47 10.64 -28.61 37.95
N ALA A 48 10.53 -28.24 39.22
CA ALA A 48 10.31 -26.86 39.63
C ALA A 48 11.46 -25.93 39.20
N LYS A 49 12.71 -26.37 39.36
CA LYS A 49 13.89 -25.63 38.86
C LYS A 49 13.86 -25.49 37.34
N LEU A 50 13.56 -26.55 36.59
CA LEU A 50 13.47 -26.50 35.13
C LEU A 50 12.33 -25.60 34.65
N ARG A 51 11.18 -25.59 35.33
CA ARG A 51 10.08 -24.66 35.03
C ARG A 51 10.48 -23.21 35.26
N LYS A 52 11.13 -22.92 36.40
CA LYS A 52 11.66 -21.58 36.70
C LYS A 52 12.71 -21.16 35.65
N ASN A 53 13.55 -22.08 35.19
CA ASN A 53 14.50 -21.82 34.12
C ASN A 53 13.80 -21.54 32.78
N ILE A 54 12.75 -22.28 32.43
CA ILE A 54 11.94 -22.02 31.22
C ILE A 54 11.25 -20.65 31.31
N GLU A 55 10.74 -20.27 32.48
CA GLU A 55 10.12 -18.96 32.71
C GLU A 55 11.14 -17.83 32.59
N ASN A 56 12.31 -17.96 33.24
CA ASN A 56 13.43 -17.04 33.05
C ASN A 56 13.85 -16.95 31.58
N LEU A 57 13.95 -18.07 30.86
CA LEU A 57 14.30 -18.07 29.43
C LEU A 57 13.20 -17.43 28.55
N LYS A 58 11.93 -17.54 28.94
CA LYS A 58 10.82 -16.84 28.28
C LYS A 58 10.92 -15.34 28.46
N ASP A 59 11.28 -14.87 29.65
CA ASP A 59 11.49 -13.45 29.94
C ASP A 59 12.69 -12.86 29.19
N HIS A 60 13.71 -13.68 28.94
CA HIS A 60 14.92 -13.32 28.19
C HIS A 60 14.86 -13.77 26.72
N THR A 61 13.68 -14.14 26.21
CA THR A 61 13.57 -14.55 24.81
C THR A 61 13.84 -13.33 23.93
N PRO A 62 14.77 -13.41 22.94
CA PRO A 62 14.97 -12.33 22.00
C PRO A 62 13.64 -11.97 21.34
N THR A 63 13.47 -10.70 20.99
CA THR A 63 12.27 -10.26 20.26
C THR A 63 12.06 -11.15 19.05
N GLN A 64 10.85 -11.71 18.92
CA GLN A 64 10.56 -12.58 17.77
C GLN A 64 10.87 -11.81 16.49
N PRO A 65 11.61 -12.40 15.54
CA PRO A 65 11.87 -11.75 14.28
C PRO A 65 10.54 -11.45 13.59
N SER A 66 10.54 -10.40 12.77
CA SER A 66 9.36 -10.06 11.98
C SER A 66 9.08 -11.21 11.01
N TRP A 67 7.89 -11.79 11.10
CA TRP A 67 7.44 -12.85 10.20
C TRP A 67 6.82 -12.22 8.96
N ALA A 68 7.14 -12.76 7.79
CA ALA A 68 6.44 -12.47 6.55
C ALA A 68 5.59 -13.69 6.17
N VAL A 69 4.43 -13.45 5.55
CA VAL A 69 3.67 -14.53 4.91
C VAL A 69 4.52 -15.01 3.75
N ALA A 70 4.93 -16.27 3.79
CA ALA A 70 5.68 -16.92 2.73
C ALA A 70 4.84 -18.03 2.12
N ILE A 71 4.96 -18.18 0.79
CA ILE A 71 4.29 -19.25 0.05
C ILE A 71 5.22 -20.45 0.03
N ARG A 72 4.77 -21.58 0.57
CA ARG A 72 5.46 -22.87 0.49
C ARG A 72 4.86 -23.74 -0.61
N GLU A 73 5.64 -24.70 -1.07
CA GLU A 73 5.11 -25.77 -1.94
C GLU A 73 4.00 -26.54 -1.20
N ALA A 74 3.02 -27.02 -1.96
CA ALA A 74 2.00 -27.91 -1.43
C ALA A 74 2.63 -29.28 -1.12
N GLU A 75 2.04 -30.02 -0.18
CA GLU A 75 2.46 -31.39 0.12
C GLU A 75 2.26 -32.31 -1.09
N GLU A 76 1.15 -32.11 -1.81
CA GLU A 76 0.84 -32.79 -3.06
C GLU A 76 0.83 -31.79 -4.21
N ILE A 77 1.67 -32.05 -5.20
CA ILE A 77 1.73 -31.27 -6.42
C ILE A 77 0.85 -31.94 -7.48
N MET A 78 -0.14 -31.21 -7.98
CA MET A 78 -1.14 -31.74 -8.90
C MET A 78 -1.46 -30.78 -10.04
N ASP A 79 -1.93 -31.36 -11.14
CA ASP A 79 -2.55 -30.62 -12.24
C ASP A 79 -3.96 -30.16 -11.81
N LEU A 80 -4.34 -28.94 -12.20
CA LEU A 80 -5.61 -28.35 -11.79
C LEU A 80 -6.64 -28.41 -12.93
N PRO A 81 -7.90 -28.72 -12.64
CA PRO A 81 -8.96 -28.62 -13.63
C PRO A 81 -9.29 -27.16 -13.94
N VAL A 82 -9.74 -26.92 -15.17
CA VAL A 82 -10.24 -25.59 -15.56
C VAL A 82 -11.61 -25.36 -14.93
N HIS A 83 -11.76 -24.21 -14.28
CA HIS A 83 -13.05 -23.75 -13.76
C HIS A 83 -13.86 -23.10 -14.89
N LEU A 84 -14.97 -23.72 -15.26
CA LEU A 84 -15.85 -23.23 -16.33
C LEU A 84 -16.45 -21.89 -15.90
N ARG A 85 -16.13 -20.84 -16.67
CA ARG A 85 -16.54 -19.45 -16.38
C ARG A 85 -16.14 -18.98 -14.97
N GLY A 86 -15.07 -19.54 -14.40
CA GLY A 86 -14.58 -19.18 -13.06
C GLY A 86 -15.41 -19.75 -11.89
N SER A 87 -16.37 -20.64 -12.17
CA SER A 87 -17.14 -21.30 -11.10
C SER A 87 -16.31 -22.37 -10.41
N HIS A 88 -16.10 -22.23 -9.09
CA HIS A 88 -15.43 -23.24 -8.27
C HIS A 88 -16.22 -24.57 -8.17
N LEU A 89 -17.50 -24.56 -8.56
CA LEU A 89 -18.37 -25.73 -8.56
C LEU A 89 -18.37 -26.46 -9.90
N ALA A 90 -18.14 -25.75 -11.01
CA ALA A 90 -18.16 -26.32 -12.36
C ALA A 90 -16.73 -26.47 -12.88
N LYS A 91 -16.20 -27.69 -12.81
CA LYS A 91 -14.83 -28.03 -13.21
C LYS A 91 -14.85 -28.95 -14.43
N VAL A 92 -13.85 -28.81 -15.29
CA VAL A 92 -13.59 -29.79 -16.36
C VAL A 92 -13.05 -31.07 -15.72
N ASP A 93 -13.56 -32.24 -16.15
CA ASP A 93 -13.19 -33.54 -15.56
C ASP A 93 -11.72 -33.90 -15.78
N THR A 94 -11.14 -33.47 -16.90
CA THR A 94 -9.73 -33.69 -17.22
C THR A 94 -8.87 -32.55 -16.64
N PRO A 95 -7.96 -32.84 -15.70
CA PRO A 95 -7.01 -31.85 -15.20
C PRO A 95 -6.13 -31.31 -16.34
N THR A 96 -5.84 -30.01 -16.30
CA THR A 96 -4.94 -29.40 -17.29
C THR A 96 -3.50 -29.54 -16.82
N PRO A 97 -2.60 -30.11 -17.64
CA PRO A 97 -1.20 -30.24 -17.30
C PRO A 97 -0.59 -28.90 -16.92
N ARG A 98 0.19 -28.87 -15.84
CA ARG A 98 0.98 -27.69 -15.47
C ARG A 98 1.93 -27.30 -16.60
N GLY A 99 1.99 -26.01 -16.88
CA GLY A 99 2.83 -25.45 -17.93
C GLY A 99 2.66 -23.94 -18.03
N PHE A 100 3.34 -23.35 -19.02
CA PHE A 100 3.35 -21.91 -19.26
C PHE A 100 2.69 -21.58 -20.61
N LEU A 101 2.52 -20.28 -20.88
CA LEU A 101 1.94 -19.80 -22.13
C LEU A 101 2.78 -20.27 -23.31
N ARG A 102 2.12 -20.86 -24.33
CA ARG A 102 2.80 -21.41 -25.51
C ARG A 102 2.95 -20.45 -26.68
N VAL A 103 2.37 -19.25 -26.57
CA VAL A 103 2.31 -18.28 -27.68
C VAL A 103 3.69 -17.76 -28.08
N THR A 104 4.65 -17.76 -27.16
CA THR A 104 6.04 -17.32 -27.37
C THR A 104 7.04 -18.47 -27.50
N ASP A 105 6.59 -19.72 -27.67
CA ASP A 105 7.47 -20.91 -27.75
C ASP A 105 8.52 -20.83 -28.85
N HIS A 106 8.20 -20.13 -29.94
CA HIS A 106 9.09 -19.93 -31.09
C HIS A 106 10.22 -18.92 -30.81
N LEU A 107 10.11 -18.13 -29.74
CA LEU A 107 11.12 -17.15 -29.33
C LEU A 107 11.88 -17.63 -28.10
N VAL A 108 11.15 -18.03 -27.05
CA VAL A 108 11.72 -18.58 -25.82
C VAL A 108 10.91 -19.78 -25.40
N LYS A 109 11.50 -20.96 -25.55
CA LYS A 109 10.83 -22.21 -25.20
C LYS A 109 10.58 -22.28 -23.69
N PRO A 110 9.33 -22.47 -23.24
CA PRO A 110 9.02 -22.59 -21.82
C PRO A 110 9.60 -23.89 -21.26
N PRO A 111 10.24 -23.85 -20.08
CA PRO A 111 10.66 -25.06 -19.40
C PRO A 111 9.43 -25.86 -18.94
N ARG A 112 9.59 -27.18 -18.81
CA ARG A 112 8.56 -28.02 -18.17
C ARG A 112 8.72 -27.88 -16.65
N PRO A 113 7.65 -27.59 -15.89
CA PRO A 113 7.69 -27.61 -14.44
C PRO A 113 8.18 -28.96 -13.91
N PRO A 114 9.04 -29.00 -12.88
CA PRO A 114 9.39 -30.25 -12.21
C PRO A 114 8.15 -30.93 -11.63
N GLU A 115 8.15 -32.27 -11.60
CA GLU A 115 6.99 -33.02 -11.12
C GLU A 115 6.70 -32.74 -9.64
N ASN A 116 7.75 -32.57 -8.84
CA ASN A 116 7.71 -32.35 -7.39
C ASN A 116 7.69 -30.88 -6.94
N GLN A 117 7.49 -29.92 -7.84
CA GLN A 117 7.46 -28.48 -7.52
C GLN A 117 6.39 -27.77 -8.33
N SER A 118 5.86 -26.65 -7.83
CA SER A 118 4.86 -25.83 -8.52
C SER A 118 5.28 -25.31 -9.90
N GLY A 119 6.57 -25.19 -10.19
CA GLY A 119 7.06 -24.56 -11.43
C GLY A 119 7.26 -23.05 -11.33
N ARG A 120 7.06 -22.45 -10.15
CA ARG A 120 7.13 -20.98 -9.96
C ARG A 120 8.51 -20.41 -10.27
N LEU A 121 9.58 -21.13 -9.91
CA LEU A 121 10.96 -20.70 -10.20
C LEU A 121 11.24 -20.76 -11.70
N GLU A 122 10.78 -21.81 -12.37
CA GLU A 122 10.89 -22.00 -13.81
C GLU A 122 10.13 -20.92 -14.58
N LEU A 123 8.92 -20.57 -14.13
CA LEU A 123 8.15 -19.46 -14.68
C LEU A 123 8.91 -18.15 -14.53
N ALA A 124 9.45 -17.86 -13.34
CA ALA A 124 10.20 -16.64 -13.09
C ALA A 124 11.42 -16.54 -14.02
N ARG A 125 12.22 -17.62 -14.11
CA ARG A 125 13.39 -17.69 -14.99
C ARG A 125 13.03 -17.51 -16.46
N TRP A 126 11.94 -18.13 -16.92
CA TRP A 126 11.46 -18.00 -18.29
C TRP A 126 10.98 -16.58 -18.61
N LEU A 127 10.21 -15.97 -17.71
CA LEU A 127 9.75 -14.59 -17.88
C LEU A 127 10.92 -13.59 -17.88
N THR A 128 11.94 -13.81 -17.06
CA THR A 128 13.11 -12.93 -16.97
C THR A 128 14.27 -13.36 -17.87
N ASP A 129 14.05 -14.27 -18.81
CA ASP A 129 15.06 -14.60 -19.83
C ASP A 129 15.32 -13.36 -20.68
N ALA A 130 16.59 -13.07 -20.97
CA ALA A 130 16.99 -11.88 -21.73
C ALA A 130 16.43 -11.89 -23.16
N ASN A 131 16.14 -13.07 -23.71
CA ASN A 131 15.52 -13.22 -25.03
C ASN A 131 13.99 -13.13 -24.97
N HIS A 132 13.39 -13.07 -23.78
CA HIS A 132 11.94 -13.00 -23.65
C HIS A 132 11.44 -11.63 -24.14
N PRO A 133 10.58 -11.57 -25.17
CA PRO A 133 10.30 -10.35 -25.90
C PRO A 133 9.46 -9.32 -25.13
N LEU A 134 8.65 -9.75 -24.15
CA LEU A 134 7.61 -8.89 -23.58
C LEU A 134 7.95 -8.34 -22.20
N THR A 135 8.58 -9.13 -21.34
CA THR A 135 8.71 -8.82 -19.90
C THR A 135 9.43 -7.51 -19.66
N ALA A 136 10.58 -7.30 -20.30
CA ALA A 136 11.34 -6.06 -20.17
C ALA A 136 10.56 -4.87 -20.75
N ARG A 137 9.97 -5.00 -21.95
CA ARG A 137 9.17 -3.95 -22.60
C ARG A 137 7.97 -3.53 -21.76
N VAL A 138 7.22 -4.48 -21.21
CA VAL A 138 6.06 -4.23 -20.36
C VAL A 138 6.48 -3.51 -19.08
N MET A 139 7.56 -3.98 -18.42
CA MET A 139 8.06 -3.35 -17.19
C MET A 139 8.57 -1.93 -17.45
N VAL A 140 9.35 -1.72 -18.51
CA VAL A 140 9.85 -0.41 -18.91
C VAL A 140 8.70 0.54 -19.24
N ASN A 141 7.70 0.08 -20.00
CA ASN A 141 6.53 0.89 -20.32
C ASN A 141 5.78 1.31 -19.05
N ARG A 142 5.67 0.43 -18.06
CA ARG A 142 5.07 0.75 -16.75
C ARG A 142 5.89 1.78 -16.00
N ILE A 143 7.21 1.61 -15.95
CA ILE A 143 8.12 2.58 -15.29
C ILE A 143 8.01 3.95 -15.97
N TRP A 144 8.01 3.97 -17.30
CA TRP A 144 7.83 5.19 -18.10
C TRP A 144 6.51 5.87 -17.79
N GLN A 145 5.41 5.12 -17.80
CA GLN A 145 4.07 5.61 -17.46
C GLN A 145 4.03 6.25 -16.06
N TRP A 146 4.72 5.70 -15.07
CA TRP A 146 4.76 6.31 -13.72
C TRP A 146 5.42 7.70 -13.69
N HIS A 147 6.35 7.97 -14.62
CA HIS A 147 7.03 9.25 -14.74
C HIS A 147 6.27 10.25 -15.62
N PHE A 148 5.78 9.81 -16.77
CA PHE A 148 5.18 10.67 -17.80
C PHE A 148 3.64 10.65 -17.83
N GLY A 149 2.99 9.86 -16.98
CA GLY A 149 1.54 9.67 -16.91
C GLY A 149 0.99 8.67 -17.94
N THR A 150 1.58 8.67 -19.14
CA THR A 150 1.23 7.75 -20.24
C THR A 150 2.43 6.90 -20.61
N GLY A 151 2.21 5.62 -20.91
CA GLY A 151 3.25 4.73 -21.39
C GLY A 151 3.74 5.10 -22.80
N LEU A 152 4.87 4.54 -23.22
CA LEU A 152 5.26 4.53 -24.63
C LEU A 152 4.25 3.75 -25.48
N VAL A 153 3.63 2.73 -24.88
CA VAL A 153 2.43 2.05 -25.35
C VAL A 153 1.29 2.47 -24.44
N ASP A 154 0.29 3.14 -25.02
CA ASP A 154 -0.87 3.70 -24.30
C ASP A 154 -1.74 2.62 -23.61
N THR A 155 -1.61 1.35 -23.99
CA THR A 155 -2.29 0.20 -23.36
C THR A 155 -1.33 -0.63 -22.50
N PRO A 156 -1.14 -0.32 -21.20
CA PRO A 156 -0.05 -0.90 -20.40
C PRO A 156 -0.16 -2.42 -20.21
N ASN A 157 -1.38 -2.95 -20.19
CA ASN A 157 -1.64 -4.39 -20.00
C ASN A 157 -1.78 -5.16 -21.33
N ASN A 158 -1.71 -4.51 -22.49
CA ASN A 158 -1.95 -5.16 -23.77
C ASN A 158 -0.95 -4.70 -24.84
N PHE A 159 0.04 -5.54 -25.10
CA PHE A 159 1.05 -5.37 -26.17
C PHE A 159 0.72 -6.24 -27.40
N GLY A 160 -0.48 -6.81 -27.45
CA GLY A 160 -0.94 -7.64 -28.56
C GLY A 160 -1.66 -6.83 -29.63
N THR A 161 -2.29 -7.51 -30.58
CA THR A 161 -3.01 -6.91 -31.72
C THR A 161 -4.22 -6.04 -31.36
N ARG A 162 -4.68 -6.13 -30.10
CA ARG A 162 -5.75 -5.29 -29.55
C ARG A 162 -5.22 -4.11 -28.73
N GLY A 163 -3.91 -4.00 -28.56
CA GLY A 163 -3.24 -2.88 -27.91
C GLY A 163 -2.93 -1.76 -28.91
N SER A 164 -2.39 -0.65 -28.40
CA SER A 164 -1.83 0.40 -29.23
C SER A 164 -0.40 0.08 -29.67
N GLU A 165 0.01 0.64 -30.80
CA GLU A 165 1.41 0.61 -31.20
C GLU A 165 2.24 1.57 -30.33
N PRO A 166 3.52 1.28 -30.08
CA PRO A 166 4.39 2.19 -29.34
C PRO A 166 4.59 3.50 -30.11
N ASN A 167 4.41 4.64 -29.45
CA ASN A 167 4.69 5.96 -30.03
C ASN A 167 6.19 6.12 -30.37
N HIS A 168 7.07 5.48 -29.59
CA HIS A 168 8.52 5.48 -29.80
C HIS A 168 9.09 4.06 -29.69
N PRO A 169 8.99 3.23 -30.75
CA PRO A 169 9.36 1.81 -30.67
C PRO A 169 10.86 1.61 -30.42
N ILE A 170 11.71 2.43 -31.06
CA ILE A 170 13.17 2.36 -30.88
C ILE A 170 13.56 2.71 -29.44
N LEU A 171 12.89 3.69 -28.83
CA LEU A 171 13.15 4.07 -27.44
C LEU A 171 12.70 2.98 -26.47
N LEU A 172 11.55 2.37 -26.71
CA LEU A 172 11.06 1.25 -25.92
C LEU A 172 12.04 0.08 -25.96
N ASP A 173 12.52 -0.27 -27.15
CA ASP A 173 13.50 -1.34 -27.34
C ASP A 173 14.83 -1.01 -26.66
N TYR A 174 15.34 0.21 -26.85
CA TYR A 174 16.54 0.69 -26.17
C TYR A 174 16.41 0.55 -24.64
N LEU A 175 15.36 1.12 -24.05
CA LEU A 175 15.17 1.07 -22.60
C LEU A 175 14.95 -0.36 -22.09
N ALA A 176 14.27 -1.23 -22.86
CA ALA A 176 14.09 -2.64 -22.50
C ALA A 176 15.43 -3.40 -22.46
N THR A 177 16.29 -3.21 -23.47
CA THR A 177 17.64 -3.78 -23.48
C THR A 177 18.49 -3.22 -22.34
N ARG A 178 18.46 -1.90 -22.13
CA ARG A 178 19.16 -1.25 -21.01
C ARG A 178 18.69 -1.77 -19.66
N PHE A 179 17.40 -2.01 -19.48
CA PHE A 179 16.86 -2.55 -18.22
C PHE A 179 17.46 -3.91 -17.87
N ILE A 180 17.65 -4.77 -18.89
CA ILE A 180 18.30 -6.09 -18.73
C ILE A 180 19.79 -5.90 -18.41
N GLU A 181 20.50 -5.05 -19.15
CA GLU A 181 21.94 -4.75 -18.94
C GLU A 181 22.22 -4.18 -17.54
N LEU A 182 21.28 -3.38 -17.01
CA LEU A 182 21.34 -2.83 -15.65
C LEU A 182 20.95 -3.86 -14.57
N GLY A 183 20.84 -5.14 -14.92
CA GLY A 183 20.52 -6.23 -14.00
C GLY A 183 19.09 -6.16 -13.48
N TRP A 184 18.13 -5.71 -14.29
CA TRP A 184 16.71 -5.56 -13.92
C TRP A 184 16.49 -4.59 -12.74
N SER A 185 17.43 -3.68 -12.50
CA SER A 185 17.35 -2.69 -11.41
C SER A 185 16.39 -1.56 -11.77
N VAL A 186 15.18 -1.60 -11.20
CA VAL A 186 14.18 -0.53 -11.33
C VAL A 186 14.75 0.82 -10.86
N LYS A 187 15.56 0.80 -9.79
CA LYS A 187 16.17 2.02 -9.23
C LYS A 187 17.15 2.65 -10.22
N THR A 188 17.97 1.85 -10.90
CA THR A 188 18.96 2.37 -11.84
C THR A 188 18.29 2.91 -13.09
N LEU A 189 17.27 2.20 -13.61
CA LEU A 189 16.48 2.68 -14.74
C LEU A 189 15.73 3.99 -14.42
N ASN A 190 15.12 4.09 -13.24
CA ASN A 190 14.51 5.34 -12.78
C ASN A 190 15.51 6.50 -12.80
N ARG A 191 16.75 6.26 -12.37
CA ARG A 191 17.81 7.28 -12.41
C ARG A 191 18.14 7.68 -13.84
N GLU A 192 18.24 6.73 -14.78
CA GLU A 192 18.51 7.03 -16.20
C GLU A 192 17.39 7.89 -16.81
N ILE A 193 16.12 7.58 -16.52
CA ILE A 193 14.97 8.35 -16.99
C ILE A 193 14.96 9.76 -16.39
N VAL A 194 15.10 9.90 -15.06
CA VAL A 194 15.02 11.20 -14.37
C VAL A 194 16.20 12.13 -14.71
N LEU A 195 17.33 11.57 -15.13
CA LEU A 195 18.48 12.33 -15.61
C LEU A 195 18.42 12.67 -17.11
N SER A 196 17.40 12.20 -17.83
CA SER A 196 17.24 12.52 -19.25
C SER A 196 16.77 13.97 -19.45
N ASN A 197 17.16 14.57 -20.59
CA ASN A 197 16.66 15.89 -20.97
C ASN A 197 15.13 15.90 -21.06
N THR A 198 14.51 14.83 -21.56
CA THR A 198 13.05 14.72 -21.71
C THR A 198 12.32 14.81 -20.38
N TYR A 199 12.84 14.19 -19.31
CA TYR A 199 12.23 14.30 -17.98
C TYR A 199 12.40 15.69 -17.37
N GLN A 200 13.47 16.40 -17.72
CA GLN A 200 13.81 17.72 -17.17
C GLN A 200 13.22 18.90 -17.95
N LEU A 201 12.38 18.63 -18.96
CA LEU A 201 11.67 19.68 -19.69
C LEU A 201 10.69 20.42 -18.77
N SER A 202 10.50 21.71 -19.02
CA SER A 202 9.47 22.52 -18.34
C SER A 202 8.06 22.12 -18.78
N THR A 203 7.06 22.47 -17.99
CA THR A 203 5.63 22.41 -18.36
C THR A 203 5.16 23.56 -19.26
N GLU A 204 6.03 24.54 -19.53
CA GLU A 204 5.71 25.75 -20.31
C GLU A 204 5.10 25.42 -21.69
N HIS A 205 4.06 26.17 -22.04
CA HIS A 205 3.32 25.98 -23.27
C HIS A 205 3.97 26.71 -24.44
N HIS A 206 4.12 26.03 -25.57
CA HIS A 206 4.61 26.61 -26.82
C HIS A 206 3.58 26.44 -27.94
N ALA A 207 2.98 27.54 -28.40
CA ALA A 207 1.84 27.52 -29.33
C ALA A 207 2.13 26.72 -30.61
N GLY A 208 3.30 26.94 -31.25
CA GLY A 208 3.64 26.24 -32.49
C GLY A 208 3.90 24.73 -32.34
N ASN A 209 4.16 24.25 -31.12
CA ASN A 209 4.30 22.80 -30.86
C ASN A 209 2.94 22.20 -30.50
N ALA A 210 2.14 22.92 -29.71
CA ALA A 210 0.79 22.51 -29.35
C ALA A 210 -0.14 22.36 -30.57
N GLU A 211 0.04 23.17 -31.62
CA GLU A 211 -0.71 23.01 -32.87
C GLU A 211 -0.34 21.74 -33.64
N LYS A 212 0.91 21.26 -33.51
CA LYS A 212 1.41 20.07 -34.23
C LYS A 212 1.20 18.77 -33.45
N ASP A 213 1.28 18.86 -32.12
CA ASP A 213 1.18 17.73 -31.20
C ASP A 213 0.44 18.16 -29.94
N THR A 214 -0.89 18.26 -30.06
CA THR A 214 -1.80 18.69 -29.00
C THR A 214 -1.74 17.77 -27.78
N ASP A 215 -1.59 16.47 -28.02
CA ASP A 215 -1.54 15.44 -26.97
C ASP A 215 -0.14 15.31 -26.33
N ASN A 216 0.84 16.08 -26.81
CA ASN A 216 2.23 16.04 -26.37
C ASN A 216 2.83 14.61 -26.42
N LYS A 217 2.50 13.84 -27.46
CA LYS A 217 3.03 12.49 -27.66
C LYS A 217 4.53 12.49 -27.90
N MET A 218 5.06 13.53 -28.53
CA MET A 218 6.50 13.72 -28.79
C MET A 218 7.27 14.24 -27.56
N LEU A 219 6.58 14.53 -26.45
CA LEU A 219 7.16 14.99 -25.20
C LEU A 219 8.06 16.21 -25.38
N TRP A 220 7.53 17.24 -26.06
CA TRP A 220 8.21 18.52 -26.24
C TRP A 220 8.12 19.43 -25.00
N ARG A 221 7.31 19.05 -24.02
CA ARG A 221 7.23 19.61 -22.67
C ARG A 221 6.90 18.52 -21.65
N MET A 222 7.05 18.79 -20.35
CA MET A 222 6.50 17.90 -19.32
C MET A 222 4.97 18.06 -19.23
N ASN A 223 4.27 16.98 -18.94
CA ASN A 223 2.82 17.00 -18.71
C ASN A 223 2.53 17.31 -17.25
N GLN A 224 1.61 18.24 -17.00
CA GLN A 224 1.11 18.48 -15.65
C GLN A 224 0.48 17.20 -15.10
N ARG A 225 0.91 16.80 -13.91
CA ARG A 225 0.47 15.54 -13.32
C ARG A 225 -0.27 15.80 -12.03
N ARG A 226 -1.53 15.36 -11.99
CA ARG A 226 -2.30 15.30 -10.76
C ARG A 226 -1.72 14.24 -9.82
N LEU A 227 -1.50 14.61 -8.58
CA LEU A 227 -1.08 13.71 -7.52
C LEU A 227 -2.16 12.66 -7.22
N GLU A 228 -1.71 11.46 -6.90
CA GLU A 228 -2.56 10.44 -6.29
C GLU A 228 -2.91 10.83 -4.85
N VAL A 229 -3.94 10.21 -4.28
CA VAL A 229 -4.40 10.53 -2.94
C VAL A 229 -3.36 10.28 -1.85
N GLU A 230 -2.50 9.28 -2.02
CA GLU A 230 -1.48 8.91 -1.02
C GLU A 230 -0.43 10.04 -0.84
N PRO A 231 0.20 10.58 -1.91
CA PRO A 231 0.99 11.81 -1.84
C PRO A 231 0.22 13.01 -1.29
N ILE A 232 -1.04 13.24 -1.68
CA ILE A 232 -1.82 14.40 -1.19
C ILE A 232 -1.96 14.31 0.34
N ARG A 233 -2.36 13.15 0.86
CA ARG A 233 -2.50 12.92 2.30
C ARG A 233 -1.16 13.05 3.03
N ASP A 234 -0.10 12.47 2.49
CA ASP A 234 1.23 12.52 3.10
C ASP A 234 1.80 13.96 3.08
N ALA A 235 1.51 14.75 2.04
CA ALA A 235 1.89 16.16 1.95
C ALA A 235 1.17 17.00 3.01
N LEU A 236 -0.13 16.78 3.24
CA LEU A 236 -0.88 17.45 4.32
C LEU A 236 -0.25 17.19 5.70
N LEU A 237 0.12 15.94 6.00
CA LEU A 237 0.81 15.57 7.25
C LEU A 237 2.23 16.16 7.32
N ALA A 238 2.94 16.22 6.20
CA ALA A 238 4.27 16.82 6.15
C ALA A 238 4.23 18.33 6.41
N LEU A 239 3.22 19.03 5.88
CA LEU A 239 2.96 20.45 6.15
C LEU A 239 2.64 20.68 7.64
N GLY A 240 1.79 19.83 8.21
CA GLY A 240 1.43 19.85 9.63
C GLY A 240 2.56 19.45 10.59
N GLY A 241 3.70 18.96 10.09
CA GLY A 241 4.87 18.58 10.90
C GLY A 241 4.67 17.31 11.73
N ASN A 242 3.63 16.52 11.46
CA ASN A 242 3.30 15.31 12.21
C ASN A 242 3.58 14.02 11.43
N LEU A 243 3.99 14.07 10.15
CA LEU A 243 4.27 12.87 9.36
C LEU A 243 5.36 11.97 9.99
N ASP A 244 4.98 10.77 10.38
CA ASP A 244 5.86 9.69 10.82
C ASP A 244 6.47 8.96 9.61
N LEU A 245 7.79 9.14 9.46
CA LEU A 245 8.62 8.55 8.42
C LEU A 245 9.17 7.16 8.79
N THR A 246 8.79 6.59 9.93
CA THR A 246 9.25 5.28 10.39
C THR A 246 8.93 4.20 9.34
N MET A 247 9.97 3.56 8.82
CA MET A 247 9.85 2.52 7.81
C MET A 247 9.46 1.19 8.44
N GLY A 248 8.36 0.59 7.96
CA GLY A 248 7.88 -0.71 8.42
C GLY A 248 7.32 -0.71 9.85
N GLY A 249 6.68 -1.80 10.24
CA GLY A 249 5.93 -1.86 11.51
C GLY A 249 4.45 -1.51 11.33
N ARG A 250 3.70 -1.48 12.44
CA ARG A 250 2.24 -1.35 12.44
C ARG A 250 1.82 0.11 12.70
N VAL A 251 0.74 0.54 12.06
CA VAL A 251 0.13 1.86 12.27
C VAL A 251 -0.32 2.04 13.74
N ASN A 252 -0.77 0.96 14.38
CA ASN A 252 -1.23 0.99 15.77
C ASN A 252 -0.13 0.56 16.76
N GLN A 253 -0.07 1.26 17.90
CA GLN A 253 0.47 0.74 19.17
C GLN A 253 -0.41 -0.37 19.78
N TYR A 254 -1.46 -0.80 19.08
CA TYR A 254 -2.28 -1.94 19.46
C TYR A 254 -1.42 -3.20 19.41
N LYS A 255 -1.10 -3.73 20.60
CA LYS A 255 -0.48 -5.04 20.81
C LYS A 255 -1.61 -6.07 20.93
N PRO A 256 -2.13 -6.67 19.83
CA PRO A 256 -3.01 -7.80 20.00
C PRO A 256 -2.21 -8.88 20.71
N GLY A 257 -2.72 -9.37 21.83
CA GLY A 257 -2.21 -10.60 22.43
C GLY A 257 -2.17 -11.73 21.38
N ARG A 258 -1.43 -12.81 21.65
CA ARG A 258 -1.20 -13.91 20.70
C ARG A 258 -2.46 -14.48 20.00
N GLY A 259 -3.67 -14.23 20.50
CA GLY A 259 -4.95 -14.65 19.91
C GLY A 259 -5.79 -13.59 19.18
N ASP A 260 -5.39 -12.31 19.18
CA ASP A 260 -6.20 -11.20 18.62
C ASP A 260 -5.73 -10.73 17.23
N ARG A 261 -4.87 -11.51 16.55
CA ARG A 261 -4.32 -11.17 15.23
C ARG A 261 -5.41 -11.09 14.13
N ASP A 262 -6.55 -11.74 14.35
CA ASP A 262 -7.66 -11.83 13.39
C ASP A 262 -8.68 -10.67 13.50
N ARG A 263 -8.54 -9.77 14.49
CA ARG A 263 -9.48 -8.66 14.69
C ARG A 263 -9.46 -7.58 13.62
N PHE A 264 -8.44 -7.55 12.75
CA PHE A 264 -8.45 -6.64 11.60
C PHE A 264 -9.46 -7.06 10.54
N VAL A 265 -9.88 -8.34 10.50
CA VAL A 265 -10.59 -8.86 9.32
C VAL A 265 -11.83 -9.70 9.64
N PHE A 266 -11.98 -10.36 10.81
CA PHE A 266 -13.00 -11.43 10.90
C PHE A 266 -13.89 -11.54 12.15
N ASN A 267 -13.79 -10.71 13.18
CA ASN A 267 -14.79 -10.78 14.25
C ASN A 267 -15.06 -9.43 14.93
N GLU A 268 -16.36 -9.14 15.13
CA GLU A 268 -16.97 -7.94 15.72
C GLU A 268 -17.19 -6.76 14.78
N GLY A 269 -18.31 -6.82 14.06
CA GLY A 269 -18.84 -5.80 13.16
C GLY A 269 -19.05 -4.39 13.72
N ALA A 270 -18.71 -4.09 14.98
CA ALA A 270 -18.87 -2.77 15.62
C ALA A 270 -17.54 -2.15 16.10
N THR A 271 -16.51 -2.95 16.32
CA THR A 271 -15.20 -2.48 16.84
C THR A 271 -14.35 -1.90 15.70
N TRP A 272 -14.46 -2.47 14.49
CA TRP A 272 -13.73 -1.98 13.31
C TRP A 272 -14.22 -0.62 12.81
N PHE A 273 -15.52 -0.32 12.88
CA PHE A 273 -16.06 0.99 12.46
C PHE A 273 -15.50 2.15 13.28
N ARG A 274 -15.15 1.90 14.55
CA ARG A 274 -14.49 2.88 15.41
C ARG A 274 -13.00 3.00 15.11
N LEU A 275 -12.32 1.88 14.86
CA LEU A 275 -10.89 1.84 14.57
C LEU A 275 -10.52 2.40 13.18
N LYS A 276 -11.45 2.39 12.22
CA LYS A 276 -11.18 2.88 10.85
C LYS A 276 -10.75 4.35 10.86
N ASP A 277 -11.41 5.18 11.65
CA ASP A 277 -11.17 6.63 11.65
C ASP A 277 -9.81 6.91 12.29
N GLU A 278 -9.50 6.26 13.42
CA GLU A 278 -8.18 6.34 14.08
C GLU A 278 -7.04 5.82 13.19
N LEU A 279 -7.26 4.73 12.45
CA LEU A 279 -6.27 4.15 11.54
C LEU A 279 -5.95 5.09 10.37
N TYR A 280 -6.96 5.74 9.79
CA TYR A 280 -6.77 6.58 8.61
C TYR A 280 -6.33 8.02 8.93
N ILE A 281 -6.56 8.52 10.15
CA ILE A 281 -5.99 9.78 10.64
C ILE A 281 -4.61 9.61 11.27
N ALA A 282 -4.15 8.36 11.48
CA ALA A 282 -2.84 8.09 12.05
C ALA A 282 -1.76 8.85 11.25
N PRO A 283 -0.82 9.54 11.89
CA PRO A 283 0.06 10.48 11.22
C PRO A 283 1.20 9.79 10.46
N ARG A 284 0.96 8.60 9.93
CA ARG A 284 1.93 7.74 9.24
C ARG A 284 1.77 7.85 7.73
N ARG A 285 2.86 7.60 7.01
CA ARG A 285 2.84 7.52 5.53
C ARG A 285 1.74 6.59 5.03
N SER A 286 1.02 7.04 4.01
CA SER A 286 -0.16 6.37 3.45
C SER A 286 0.14 4.94 2.96
N VAL A 287 1.39 4.68 2.53
CA VAL A 287 1.86 3.34 2.12
C VAL A 287 1.78 2.28 3.22
N TYR A 288 1.75 2.68 4.49
CA TYR A 288 1.64 1.78 5.64
C TYR A 288 0.21 1.59 6.13
N LEU A 289 -0.75 2.32 5.57
CA LEU A 289 -2.14 2.20 5.96
C LEU A 289 -2.73 0.89 5.42
N PRO A 290 -3.61 0.22 6.19
CA PRO A 290 -4.27 -0.98 5.72
C PRO A 290 -5.25 -0.63 4.60
N VAL A 291 -5.28 -1.46 3.56
CA VAL A 291 -6.27 -1.37 2.48
C VAL A 291 -7.33 -2.45 2.69
N ILE A 292 -8.50 -2.04 3.17
CA ILE A 292 -9.62 -2.94 3.42
C ILE A 292 -10.59 -2.83 2.24
N ARG A 293 -10.69 -3.91 1.44
CA ARG A 293 -11.49 -3.93 0.19
C ARG A 293 -12.94 -3.46 0.36
N ASN A 294 -13.56 -3.73 1.52
CA ASN A 294 -14.96 -3.41 1.80
C ASN A 294 -15.15 -2.12 2.62
N ALA A 295 -14.08 -1.43 3.01
CA ALA A 295 -14.12 -0.27 3.90
C ALA A 295 -12.93 0.68 3.65
N LEU A 296 -12.84 1.16 2.41
CA LEU A 296 -11.84 2.16 2.03
C LEU A 296 -12.07 3.48 2.77
N PHE A 297 -10.97 4.19 3.04
CA PHE A 297 -11.02 5.54 3.61
C PHE A 297 -11.84 6.48 2.71
N PRO A 298 -12.79 7.28 3.22
CA PRO A 298 -13.60 8.15 2.37
C PRO A 298 -12.78 9.10 1.49
N MET A 299 -11.71 9.70 2.03
CA MET A 299 -10.81 10.54 1.22
C MET A 299 -10.18 9.78 0.05
N PHE A 300 -9.79 8.51 0.27
CA PHE A 300 -9.23 7.66 -0.80
C PHE A 300 -10.30 7.39 -1.87
N SER A 301 -11.53 7.06 -1.46
CA SER A 301 -12.60 6.79 -2.42
C SER A 301 -12.96 8.00 -3.30
N VAL A 302 -12.88 9.22 -2.76
CA VAL A 302 -13.22 10.46 -3.48
C VAL A 302 -12.08 10.91 -4.40
N LEU A 303 -10.82 10.69 -4.01
CA LEU A 303 -9.62 11.08 -4.76
C LEU A 303 -9.05 9.93 -5.60
N ASP A 304 -9.93 9.20 -6.29
CA ASP A 304 -9.58 8.20 -7.31
C ASP A 304 -8.62 7.09 -6.84
N TYR A 305 -8.83 6.55 -5.62
CA TYR A 305 -8.03 5.41 -5.16
C TYR A 305 -8.20 4.17 -6.05
N ALA A 306 -7.12 3.39 -6.18
CA ALA A 306 -7.13 2.16 -6.95
C ALA A 306 -8.13 1.14 -6.38
N ASN A 307 -8.85 0.44 -7.26
CA ASN A 307 -9.74 -0.64 -6.84
C ASN A 307 -8.92 -1.78 -6.21
N ALA A 308 -9.05 -1.97 -4.89
CA ALA A 308 -8.29 -2.98 -4.16
C ALA A 308 -8.71 -4.44 -4.45
N SER A 309 -9.78 -4.64 -5.22
CA SER A 309 -10.37 -5.94 -5.54
C SER A 309 -10.07 -6.41 -6.96
N ALA A 310 -9.56 -5.54 -7.84
CA ALA A 310 -9.27 -5.86 -9.23
C ALA A 310 -7.92 -5.28 -9.67
N PRO A 311 -7.18 -5.97 -10.55
CA PRO A 311 -5.98 -5.38 -11.14
C PRO A 311 -6.37 -4.19 -12.03
N ILE A 312 -5.60 -3.11 -11.91
CA ILE A 312 -5.72 -1.94 -12.79
C ILE A 312 -4.42 -1.71 -13.57
N ASP A 313 -4.56 -1.30 -14.81
CA ASP A 313 -3.45 -0.94 -15.70
C ASP A 313 -3.00 0.51 -15.50
N ASN A 314 -3.96 1.41 -15.36
CA ASN A 314 -3.75 2.81 -15.05
C ASN A 314 -4.77 3.29 -14.00
N ARG A 315 -4.39 4.24 -13.15
CA ARG A 315 -5.34 4.91 -12.27
C ARG A 315 -6.00 6.03 -13.05
N SER A 316 -7.32 6.05 -13.06
CA SER A 316 -8.07 7.19 -13.56
C SER A 316 -7.82 8.41 -12.67
N SER A 317 -7.68 9.58 -13.26
CA SER A 317 -7.68 10.84 -12.52
C SER A 317 -8.91 11.63 -12.95
N THR A 318 -9.79 11.94 -12.00
CA THR A 318 -10.99 12.73 -12.25
C THR A 318 -10.85 14.11 -11.63
N VAL A 319 -11.53 15.10 -12.22
CA VAL A 319 -11.62 16.46 -11.67
C VAL A 319 -13.09 16.75 -11.44
N ILE A 320 -13.55 16.50 -10.23
CA ILE A 320 -14.97 16.62 -9.86
C ILE A 320 -15.15 17.51 -8.63
N ALA A 321 -16.28 18.22 -8.57
CA ALA A 321 -16.56 19.18 -7.51
C ALA A 321 -16.52 18.56 -6.10
N THR A 322 -16.87 17.28 -5.95
CA THR A 322 -16.83 16.56 -4.67
C THR A 322 -15.42 16.45 -4.09
N GLN A 323 -14.37 16.41 -4.93
CA GLN A 323 -12.98 16.42 -4.48
C GLN A 323 -12.57 17.79 -3.94
N ALA A 324 -12.96 18.87 -4.61
CA ALA A 324 -12.73 20.22 -4.11
C ALA A 324 -13.48 20.47 -2.80
N LEU A 325 -14.74 20.05 -2.72
CA LEU A 325 -15.55 20.12 -1.50
C LEU A 325 -14.94 19.30 -0.35
N LEU A 326 -14.34 18.14 -0.64
CA LEU A 326 -13.62 17.36 0.36
C LEU A 326 -12.44 18.16 0.92
N MET A 327 -11.62 18.79 0.07
CA MET A 327 -10.48 19.60 0.52
C MET A 327 -10.93 20.80 1.37
N MET A 328 -12.05 21.42 1.02
CA MET A 328 -12.59 22.56 1.76
C MET A 328 -13.25 22.19 3.10
N ASN A 329 -13.86 20.99 3.21
CA ASN A 329 -14.73 20.68 4.35
C ASN A 329 -14.25 19.50 5.22
N SER A 330 -13.21 18.78 4.80
CA SER A 330 -12.69 17.66 5.58
C SER A 330 -12.05 18.14 6.87
N SER A 331 -12.50 17.59 8.01
CA SER A 331 -11.88 17.84 9.32
C SER A 331 -10.39 17.53 9.33
N PHE A 332 -9.97 16.46 8.63
CA PHE A 332 -8.56 16.11 8.51
C PHE A 332 -7.75 17.20 7.81
N VAL A 333 -8.26 17.76 6.70
CA VAL A 333 -7.58 18.82 5.95
C VAL A 333 -7.52 20.12 6.77
N ILE A 334 -8.62 20.48 7.43
CA ILE A 334 -8.69 21.64 8.32
C ILE A 334 -7.68 21.50 9.48
N GLU A 335 -7.63 20.34 10.14
CA GLU A 335 -6.67 20.11 11.23
C GLU A 335 -5.21 20.21 10.75
N GLN A 336 -4.90 19.66 9.57
CA GLN A 336 -3.56 19.77 9.01
C GLN A 336 -3.21 21.22 8.61
N ALA A 337 -4.17 22.00 8.10
CA ALA A 337 -3.97 23.42 7.83
C ALA A 337 -3.69 24.22 9.12
N GLU A 338 -4.45 23.97 10.19
CA GLU A 338 -4.21 24.59 11.50
C GLU A 338 -2.84 24.21 12.08
N ARG A 339 -2.41 22.96 11.93
CA ARG A 339 -1.06 22.54 12.30
C ARG A 339 0.00 23.24 11.46
N PHE A 340 -0.20 23.34 10.15
CA PHE A 340 0.72 24.03 9.26
C PHE A 340 0.86 25.52 9.63
N ALA A 341 -0.24 26.20 9.94
CA ALA A 341 -0.24 27.57 10.45
C ALA A 341 0.57 27.71 11.74
N ARG A 342 0.36 26.81 12.72
CA ARG A 342 1.15 26.79 13.96
C ARG A 342 2.64 26.57 13.71
N GLU A 343 3.01 25.68 12.80
CA GLU A 343 4.42 25.46 12.44
C GLU A 343 5.05 26.70 11.79
N LEU A 344 4.32 27.43 10.94
CA LEU A 344 4.78 28.70 10.36
C LEU A 344 4.95 29.81 11.41
N LEU A 345 4.09 29.83 12.44
CA LEU A 345 4.12 30.82 13.52
C LEU A 345 5.19 30.53 14.58
N LYS A 346 5.56 29.27 14.80
CA LYS A 346 6.65 28.87 15.72
C LYS A 346 8.05 29.23 15.19
N GLY A 347 8.22 29.30 13.87
CA GLY A 347 9.53 29.57 13.28
C GLY A 347 10.05 30.97 13.61
N ASP A 348 11.37 31.13 13.69
CA ASP A 348 12.10 32.41 13.86
C ASP A 348 12.04 33.29 12.59
N LEU A 349 10.89 33.27 11.92
CA LEU A 349 10.60 34.08 10.75
C LEU A 349 10.08 35.41 11.27
N ASN A 350 11.00 36.34 11.52
CA ASN A 350 10.71 37.67 12.07
C ASN A 350 9.92 38.59 11.12
N SER A 351 9.77 38.18 9.85
CA SER A 351 9.03 38.93 8.83
C SER A 351 7.87 38.10 8.28
N GLU A 352 6.69 38.74 8.18
CA GLU A 352 5.50 38.16 7.55
C GLU A 352 5.78 37.73 6.10
N ASP A 353 6.57 38.50 5.36
CA ASP A 353 6.98 38.19 3.98
C ASP A 353 7.74 36.87 3.90
N ARG A 354 8.66 36.65 4.85
CA ARG A 354 9.43 35.40 4.95
C ARG A 354 8.54 34.21 5.33
N ARG A 355 7.52 34.43 6.16
CA ARG A 355 6.51 33.40 6.47
C ARG A 355 5.69 33.03 5.24
N ILE A 356 5.24 34.03 4.47
CA ILE A 356 4.51 33.80 3.21
C ILE A 356 5.40 33.04 2.21
N GLU A 357 6.65 33.49 2.02
CA GLU A 357 7.61 32.82 1.15
C GLU A 357 7.83 31.35 1.55
N THR A 358 8.02 31.11 2.85
CA THR A 358 8.18 29.74 3.38
C THR A 358 6.92 28.90 3.17
N ALA A 359 5.73 29.48 3.35
CA ALA A 359 4.48 28.78 3.15
C ALA A 359 4.33 28.31 1.69
N PHE A 360 4.63 29.17 0.72
CA PHE A 360 4.57 28.84 -0.71
C PHE A 360 5.60 27.78 -1.10
N ILE A 361 6.84 27.90 -0.63
CA ILE A 361 7.88 26.89 -0.90
C ILE A 361 7.49 25.52 -0.33
N ARG A 362 6.93 25.48 0.88
CA ARG A 362 6.51 24.22 1.51
C ARG A 362 5.26 23.62 0.86
N ALA A 363 4.28 24.43 0.48
CA ALA A 363 3.01 23.96 -0.09
C ALA A 363 3.10 23.64 -1.58
N TYR A 364 3.80 24.47 -2.36
CA TYR A 364 3.82 24.41 -3.83
C TYR A 364 5.21 24.16 -4.43
N GLY A 365 6.28 24.12 -3.61
CA GLY A 365 7.63 23.84 -4.10
C GLY A 365 8.30 25.00 -4.87
N ARG A 366 7.69 26.20 -4.90
CA ARG A 366 8.22 27.40 -5.58
C ARG A 366 8.07 28.66 -4.73
N PRO A 367 8.86 29.71 -4.98
CA PRO A 367 8.64 31.01 -4.36
C PRO A 367 7.36 31.69 -4.89
N PRO A 368 6.69 32.52 -4.07
CA PRO A 368 5.56 33.31 -4.51
C PRO A 368 5.99 34.47 -5.41
N THR A 369 5.10 34.86 -6.32
CA THR A 369 5.20 36.09 -7.10
C THR A 369 4.88 37.32 -6.24
N ARG A 370 5.22 38.52 -6.74
CA ARG A 370 4.95 39.79 -6.03
C ARG A 370 3.46 40.02 -5.79
N THR A 371 2.61 39.62 -6.73
CA THR A 371 1.14 39.70 -6.63
C THR A 371 0.63 38.74 -5.56
N GLU A 372 1.09 37.49 -5.55
CA GLU A 372 0.70 36.50 -4.54
C GLU A 372 1.10 36.92 -3.11
N ILE A 373 2.26 37.55 -2.94
CA ILE A 373 2.65 38.12 -1.63
C ILE A 373 1.67 39.23 -1.21
N ALA A 374 1.31 40.12 -2.13
CA ALA A 374 0.38 41.22 -1.85
C ALA A 374 -1.02 40.70 -1.49
N ASP A 375 -1.52 39.70 -2.23
CA ASP A 375 -2.81 39.07 -2.01
C ASP A 375 -2.85 38.31 -0.68
N ALA A 376 -1.80 37.54 -0.37
CA ALA A 376 -1.69 36.85 0.91
C ALA A 376 -1.69 37.83 2.10
N LYS A 377 -0.96 38.95 2.00
CA LYS A 377 -0.99 40.01 3.03
C LYS A 377 -2.36 40.65 3.17
N HIS A 378 -3.02 40.93 2.05
CA HIS A 378 -4.37 41.49 2.06
C HIS A 378 -5.35 40.54 2.75
N PHE A 379 -5.29 39.25 2.38
CA PHE A 379 -6.10 38.20 2.98
C PHE A 379 -5.87 38.07 4.49
N LEU A 380 -4.61 38.02 4.94
CA LEU A 380 -4.26 37.95 6.36
C LEU A 380 -4.81 39.15 7.14
N ARG A 381 -4.70 40.37 6.59
CA ARG A 381 -5.27 41.57 7.24
C ARG A 381 -6.79 41.49 7.36
N ALA A 382 -7.49 41.05 6.32
CA ALA A 382 -8.94 40.88 6.35
C ALA A 382 -9.37 39.84 7.39
N MET A 383 -8.69 38.69 7.45
CA MET A 383 -9.00 37.63 8.43
C MET A 383 -8.72 38.06 9.87
N ARG A 384 -7.65 38.84 10.12
CA ARG A 384 -7.38 39.42 11.44
C ARG A 384 -8.49 40.38 11.87
N GLN A 385 -8.94 41.26 10.99
CA GLN A 385 -10.04 42.19 11.28
C GLN A 385 -11.35 41.46 11.59
N GLN A 386 -11.64 40.38 10.85
CA GLN A 386 -12.80 39.54 11.11
C GLN A 386 -12.69 38.82 12.47
N ALA A 387 -11.51 38.28 12.81
CA ALA A 387 -11.31 37.65 14.10
C ALA A 387 -11.48 38.65 15.25
N SER A 388 -10.94 39.87 15.12
CA SER A 388 -11.06 40.94 16.11
C SER A 388 -12.49 41.45 16.31
N SER A 389 -13.36 41.37 15.29
CA SER A 389 -14.77 41.77 15.42
C SER A 389 -15.67 40.69 16.01
N GLN A 390 -15.21 39.43 15.99
CA GLN A 390 -15.94 38.27 16.50
C GLN A 390 -15.48 37.81 17.89
N THR A 391 -14.38 38.36 18.41
CA THR A 391 -13.77 37.87 19.66
C THR A 391 -14.68 38.16 20.85
N SER A 392 -15.15 37.12 21.51
CA SER A 392 -15.65 37.20 22.89
C SER A 392 -14.47 36.98 23.85
N GLU A 393 -14.51 37.52 25.07
CA GLU A 393 -13.45 37.42 26.10
C GLU A 393 -12.95 35.99 26.43
N ASN A 394 -13.60 34.94 25.89
CA ASN A 394 -13.30 33.52 26.11
C ASN A 394 -12.67 32.80 24.90
N ASP A 395 -12.31 33.48 23.81
CA ASP A 395 -11.69 32.80 22.67
C ASP A 395 -10.24 32.37 22.98
N LEU A 396 -10.01 31.06 22.97
CA LEU A 396 -8.74 30.42 23.31
C LEU A 396 -7.69 30.47 22.19
N VAL A 397 -8.07 30.90 20.98
CA VAL A 397 -7.20 30.87 19.78
C VAL A 397 -6.68 32.27 19.46
N PRO A 398 -5.35 32.49 19.38
CA PRO A 398 -4.78 33.77 18.99
C PRO A 398 -5.27 34.24 17.60
N ILE A 399 -5.57 35.54 17.45
CA ILE A 399 -6.03 36.16 16.19
C ILE A 399 -5.10 35.81 15.01
N ASP A 400 -3.79 35.82 15.24
CA ASP A 400 -2.81 35.46 14.21
C ASP A 400 -2.91 33.98 13.82
N GLU A 401 -3.11 33.07 14.76
CA GLU A 401 -3.28 31.65 14.48
C GLU A 401 -4.53 31.39 13.63
N PHE A 402 -5.63 32.09 13.93
CA PHE A 402 -6.84 32.04 13.12
C PHE A 402 -6.60 32.54 11.68
N ALA A 403 -5.96 33.71 11.50
CA ALA A 403 -5.73 34.25 10.17
C ALA A 403 -4.84 33.34 9.32
N TRP A 404 -3.79 32.79 9.92
CA TRP A 404 -2.88 31.86 9.24
C TRP A 404 -3.53 30.49 8.97
N SER A 405 -4.40 29.99 9.84
CA SER A 405 -5.13 28.74 9.58
C SER A 405 -6.06 28.87 8.37
N LYS A 406 -6.71 30.03 8.18
CA LYS A 406 -7.51 30.30 6.98
C LYS A 406 -6.66 30.41 5.72
N LEU A 407 -5.53 31.11 5.78
CA LEU A 407 -4.64 31.22 4.62
C LEU A 407 -4.11 29.85 4.20
N THR A 408 -3.58 29.08 5.15
CA THR A 408 -3.04 27.74 4.88
C THR A 408 -4.12 26.77 4.41
N HIS A 409 -5.36 26.88 4.90
CA HIS A 409 -6.50 26.08 4.43
C HIS A 409 -6.86 26.39 2.97
N VAL A 410 -6.85 27.67 2.57
CA VAL A 410 -7.02 28.07 1.17
C VAL A 410 -5.89 27.50 0.31
N MET A 411 -4.64 27.56 0.79
CA MET A 411 -3.50 27.04 0.04
C MET A 411 -3.59 25.55 -0.23
N VAL A 412 -3.88 24.72 0.79
CA VAL A 412 -4.00 23.27 0.59
C VAL A 412 -5.25 22.87 -0.21
N SER A 413 -6.23 23.75 -0.32
CA SER A 413 -7.44 23.56 -1.14
C SER A 413 -7.27 24.04 -2.58
N ALA A 414 -6.18 24.73 -2.91
CA ALA A 414 -5.90 25.21 -4.26
C ALA A 414 -5.55 24.06 -5.19
N SER A 415 -5.81 24.25 -6.49
CA SER A 415 -5.44 23.24 -7.50
C SER A 415 -3.93 23.00 -7.51
N GLU A 416 -3.13 24.06 -7.34
CA GLU A 416 -1.66 23.97 -7.32
C GLU A 416 -1.10 23.03 -6.24
N PHE A 417 -1.83 22.79 -5.15
CA PHE A 417 -1.42 21.80 -4.15
C PHE A 417 -1.51 20.35 -4.65
N ILE A 418 -2.37 20.09 -5.62
CA ILE A 418 -2.72 18.74 -6.11
C ILE A 418 -1.99 18.43 -7.42
N TYR A 419 -1.53 19.43 -8.17
CA TYR A 419 -0.81 19.23 -9.43
C TYR A 419 0.69 19.46 -9.25
N ILE A 420 1.50 18.62 -9.89
CA ILE A 420 2.94 18.85 -10.05
C ILE A 420 3.19 19.40 -11.45
N ASP A 421 3.92 20.51 -11.49
CA ASP A 421 4.40 21.21 -12.68
C ASP A 421 5.86 20.91 -13.03
#